data_AF-A0A4D7ALJ7-F1
#
_entry.id   AF-A0A4D7ALJ7-F1
#
_cell.length_a   1.000
_cell.length_b   1.000
_cell.length_c   1.000
_cell.angle_alpha   90.00
_cell.angle_beta   90.00
_cell.angle_gamma   90.00
#
_symmetry.space_group_name_H-M   'P 1'
#
loop_
_entity.id
_entity.type
_entity.pdbx_description
1 polymer ?
#
loop_
_entity_poly.entity_id
_entity_poly.type
_entity_poly.pdbx_seq_one_letter_code
_entity_poly.pdbx_strand_id
1 'polypeptide(L)'
;MTLEEMFRDLYDKYGNDFNWYMIPFAQADGAFVAELNKEIGQDHFLYGKKILAVAKCESNDDVLYVLRNGTGRDIYYLFHLTYSAHNADGFPQYEEFADLFAVKEFIERSYIEDYM
;
A
#
# COMPACT_ATOMS: atom_id res chain seq x y z
N MET A 1 7.58 -12.52 -9.45
CA MET A 1 6.58 -12.49 -8.38
C MET A 1 5.55 -11.45 -8.76
N THR A 2 4.27 -11.83 -8.81
CA THR A 2 3.13 -10.90 -8.90
C THR A 2 2.59 -10.57 -7.51
N LEU A 3 1.66 -9.62 -7.41
CA LEU A 3 0.98 -9.30 -6.15
C LEU A 3 0.21 -10.52 -5.62
N GLU A 4 -0.49 -11.25 -6.50
CA GLU A 4 -1.24 -12.44 -6.14
C GLU A 4 -0.33 -13.56 -5.64
N GLU A 5 0.82 -13.77 -6.27
CA GLU A 5 1.83 -14.74 -5.80
C GLU A 5 2.38 -14.34 -4.43
N MET A 6 2.75 -13.07 -4.25
CA MET A 6 3.26 -12.54 -2.98
C MET A 6 2.26 -12.75 -1.84
N PHE A 7 1.00 -12.33 -2.03
CA PHE A 7 -0.03 -12.46 -1.01
C PHE A 7 -0.41 -13.91 -0.75
N ARG A 8 -0.47 -14.75 -1.79
CA ARG A 8 -0.68 -16.19 -1.63
C ARG A 8 0.41 -16.80 -0.76
N ASP A 9 1.68 -16.49 -1.01
CA ASP A 9 2.78 -17.04 -0.21
C ASP A 9 2.65 -16.67 1.28
N LEU A 10 2.24 -15.42 1.58
CA LEU A 10 2.05 -14.96 2.96
C LEU A 10 0.84 -15.63 3.62
N TYR A 11 -0.28 -15.73 2.89
CA TYR A 11 -1.47 -16.45 3.38
C TYR A 11 -1.21 -17.95 3.58
N ASP A 12 -0.49 -18.61 2.68
CA ASP A 12 -0.14 -20.03 2.83
C ASP A 12 0.76 -20.27 4.06
N LYS A 13 1.59 -19.27 4.43
CA LYS A 13 2.50 -19.33 5.57
C LYS A 13 1.82 -19.03 6.91
N TYR A 14 0.99 -17.99 6.97
CA TYR A 14 0.43 -17.45 8.22
C TYR A 14 -1.06 -17.79 8.39
N GLY A 15 -1.72 -18.28 7.36
CA GLY A 15 -3.12 -18.70 7.40
C GLY A 15 -4.09 -17.54 7.64
N ASN A 16 -5.17 -17.84 8.35
CA ASN A 16 -6.25 -16.88 8.63
C ASN A 16 -5.85 -15.74 9.57
N ASP A 17 -4.70 -15.86 10.25
CA ASP A 17 -4.21 -14.83 11.16
C ASP A 17 -3.50 -13.69 10.40
N PHE A 18 -3.13 -13.93 9.13
CA PHE A 18 -2.51 -12.91 8.29
C PHE A 18 -3.45 -11.74 8.04
N ASN A 19 -3.02 -10.55 8.44
CA ASN A 19 -3.89 -9.38 8.57
C ASN A 19 -3.86 -8.43 7.37
N TRP A 20 -3.51 -8.89 6.18
CA TRP A 20 -3.57 -8.07 4.96
C TRP A 20 -4.47 -8.72 3.93
N TYR A 21 -5.24 -7.92 3.19
CA TYR A 21 -6.03 -8.41 2.06
C TYR A 21 -5.78 -7.60 0.78
N MET A 22 -5.94 -8.25 -0.37
CA MET A 22 -5.87 -7.60 -1.67
C MET A 22 -7.13 -6.79 -1.97
N ILE A 23 -6.95 -5.59 -2.48
CA ILE A 23 -8.05 -4.76 -2.97
C ILE A 23 -8.46 -5.27 -4.36
N PRO A 24 -9.76 -5.56 -4.60
CA PRO A 24 -10.21 -5.99 -5.93
C PRO A 24 -9.85 -4.95 -7.00
N PHE A 25 -9.40 -5.42 -8.16
CA PHE A 25 -8.95 -4.52 -9.24
C PHE A 25 -10.01 -3.47 -9.64
N ALA A 26 -11.29 -3.84 -9.59
CA ALA A 26 -12.41 -2.93 -9.88
C ALA A 26 -12.55 -1.77 -8.86
N GLN A 27 -11.85 -1.83 -7.73
CA GLN A 27 -11.84 -0.83 -6.66
C GLN A 27 -10.47 -0.14 -6.53
N ALA A 28 -9.51 -0.49 -7.38
CA ALA A 28 -8.11 -0.07 -7.22
C ALA A 28 -7.90 1.44 -7.45
N ASP A 29 -8.78 2.12 -8.19
CA ASP A 29 -8.80 3.59 -8.32
C ASP A 29 -9.86 4.27 -7.43
N GLY A 30 -10.45 3.52 -6.51
CA GLY A 30 -11.62 3.91 -5.74
C GLY A 30 -11.30 4.69 -4.46
N ALA A 31 -11.97 4.32 -3.38
CA ALA A 31 -12.00 5.08 -2.13
C ALA A 31 -10.61 5.38 -1.55
N PHE A 32 -9.70 4.41 -1.56
CA PHE A 32 -8.35 4.60 -1.01
C PHE A 32 -7.48 5.56 -1.82
N VAL A 33 -7.67 5.63 -3.14
CA VAL A 33 -6.97 6.62 -3.97
C VAL A 33 -7.57 8.01 -3.76
N ALA A 34 -8.89 8.10 -3.60
CA ALA A 34 -9.54 9.35 -3.25
C ALA A 34 -9.08 9.87 -1.87
N GLU A 35 -8.90 8.97 -0.90
CA GLU A 35 -8.40 9.33 0.43
C GLU A 35 -6.94 9.77 0.39
N LEU A 36 -6.06 9.00 -0.25
CA LEU A 36 -4.66 9.38 -0.43
C LEU A 36 -4.51 10.80 -1.02
N ASN A 37 -5.30 11.13 -2.06
CA ASN A 37 -5.25 12.46 -2.69
C ASN A 37 -5.69 13.61 -1.76
N LYS A 38 -6.60 13.36 -0.80
CA LYS A 38 -6.96 14.37 0.21
C LYS A 38 -5.85 14.58 1.23
N GLU A 39 -5.17 13.50 1.59
CA GLU A 39 -4.15 13.51 2.64
C GLU A 39 -2.83 14.13 2.16
N ILE A 40 -2.33 13.74 0.99
CA ILE A 40 -1.06 14.25 0.46
C ILE A 40 -1.13 15.71 0.00
N GLY A 41 -2.32 16.21 -0.32
CA GLY A 41 -2.50 17.57 -0.82
C GLY A 41 -1.89 17.83 -2.20
N GLN A 42 -2.15 19.02 -2.75
CA GLN A 42 -1.82 19.38 -4.13
C GLN A 42 -0.31 19.51 -4.41
N ASP A 43 0.48 19.81 -3.38
CA ASP A 43 1.92 20.07 -3.51
C ASP A 43 2.78 18.78 -3.50
N HIS A 44 2.17 17.63 -3.20
CA HIS A 44 2.88 16.36 -3.14
C HIS A 44 3.19 15.80 -4.54
N PHE A 45 4.36 15.17 -4.73
CA PHE A 45 4.82 14.70 -6.05
C PHE A 45 3.94 13.59 -6.67
N LEU A 46 3.20 12.86 -5.82
CA LEU A 46 2.21 11.86 -6.23
C LEU A 46 0.83 12.43 -6.52
N TYR A 47 0.57 13.71 -6.23
CA TYR A 47 -0.73 14.33 -6.47
C TYR A 47 -1.09 14.27 -7.96
N GLY A 48 -2.29 13.78 -8.24
CA GLY A 48 -2.80 13.63 -9.61
C GLY A 48 -2.07 12.57 -10.46
N LYS A 49 -1.14 11.80 -9.90
CA LYS A 49 -0.53 10.65 -10.58
C LYS A 49 -1.54 9.49 -10.65
N LYS A 50 -1.44 8.69 -11.70
CA LYS A 50 -2.24 7.46 -11.85
C LYS A 50 -1.67 6.35 -10.96
N ILE A 51 -2.04 6.40 -9.70
CA ILE A 51 -1.69 5.43 -8.66
C ILE A 51 -2.91 4.53 -8.36
N LEU A 52 -2.67 3.26 -8.03
CA LEU A 52 -3.73 2.29 -7.74
C LEU A 52 -3.49 1.66 -6.36
N ALA A 53 -4.53 1.55 -5.55
CA ALA A 53 -4.51 0.80 -4.29
C ALA A 53 -4.62 -0.71 -4.58
N VAL A 54 -3.74 -1.52 -4.01
CA VAL A 54 -3.62 -2.96 -4.30
C VAL A 54 -3.80 -3.86 -3.08
N ALA A 55 -3.56 -3.37 -1.87
CA ALA A 55 -3.82 -4.10 -0.64
C ALA A 55 -4.03 -3.17 0.56
N LYS A 56 -4.68 -3.67 1.61
CA LYS A 56 -4.90 -2.95 2.87
C LYS A 56 -4.65 -3.88 4.05
N CYS A 57 -4.02 -3.35 5.09
CA CYS A 57 -3.84 -4.04 6.37
C CYS A 57 -5.12 -3.96 7.19
N GLU A 58 -5.73 -5.07 7.60
CA GLU A 58 -6.93 -5.09 8.44
C GLU A 58 -6.70 -4.52 9.83
N SER A 59 -5.48 -4.65 10.37
CA SER A 59 -5.17 -4.28 11.75
C SER A 59 -4.81 -2.80 11.95
N ASN A 60 -4.49 -2.07 10.87
CA ASN A 60 -4.20 -0.64 10.93
C ASN A 60 -4.69 0.07 9.65
N ASP A 61 -4.24 1.30 9.44
CA ASP A 61 -4.64 2.16 8.33
C ASP A 61 -3.63 2.16 7.17
N ASP A 62 -2.76 1.14 7.11
CA ASP A 62 -1.79 0.98 6.03
C ASP A 62 -2.47 0.50 4.74
N VAL A 63 -2.15 1.18 3.66
CA VAL A 63 -2.60 0.83 2.32
C VAL A 63 -1.41 0.80 1.37
N LEU A 64 -1.29 -0.30 0.63
CA LEU A 64 -0.28 -0.49 -0.40
C LEU A 64 -0.81 0.03 -1.73
N TYR A 65 -0.01 0.88 -2.37
CA TYR A 65 -0.28 1.47 -3.66
C TYR A 65 0.79 1.12 -4.68
N VAL A 66 0.42 1.11 -5.95
CA VAL A 66 1.35 0.93 -7.08
C VAL A 66 1.24 2.08 -8.07
N LEU A 67 2.38 2.66 -8.42
CA LEU A 67 2.53 3.63 -9.49
C LEU A 67 3.09 2.92 -10.73
N ARG A 68 2.22 2.67 -11.71
CA ARG A 68 2.61 2.06 -12.99
C ARG A 68 3.18 3.12 -13.93
N ASN A 69 4.49 3.21 -14.00
CA ASN A 69 5.22 3.99 -15.00
C ASN A 69 5.32 3.13 -16.28
N GLY A 70 4.49 3.41 -17.29
CA GLY A 70 4.34 2.60 -18.51
C GLY A 70 5.59 2.37 -19.39
N THR A 71 6.80 2.55 -18.86
CA THR A 71 8.10 2.45 -19.51
C THR A 71 9.13 1.56 -18.79
N GLY A 72 8.86 0.94 -17.63
CA GLY A 72 9.88 0.03 -17.09
C GLY A 72 9.65 -0.79 -15.82
N ARG A 73 9.18 -0.22 -14.70
CA ARG A 73 9.06 -0.95 -13.41
C ARG A 73 8.10 -0.25 -12.43
N ASP A 74 7.07 -0.97 -12.03
CA ASP A 74 6.14 -0.57 -10.97
C ASP A 74 6.89 -0.15 -9.70
N ILE A 75 6.55 1.03 -9.17
CA ILE A 75 7.03 1.51 -7.86
C ILE A 75 5.88 1.36 -6.88
N TYR A 76 6.18 0.86 -5.69
CA TYR A 76 5.19 0.64 -4.64
C TYR A 76 5.36 1.64 -3.51
N TYR A 77 4.24 2.07 -2.95
CA TYR A 77 4.21 2.97 -1.80
C TYR A 77 3.27 2.40 -0.76
N LEU A 78 3.74 2.25 0.48
CA LEU A 78 2.88 1.90 1.61
C LEU A 78 2.64 3.19 2.38
N PHE A 79 1.39 3.66 2.41
CA PHE A 79 0.99 4.85 3.15
C PHE A 79 0.21 4.43 4.39
N HIS A 80 0.51 5.06 5.52
CA HIS A 80 -0.35 5.03 6.69
C HIS A 80 -1.38 6.16 6.58
N LEU A 81 -2.62 5.83 6.23
CA LEU A 81 -3.68 6.82 6.10
C LEU A 81 -4.14 7.32 7.47
N THR A 82 -4.50 8.59 7.53
CA THR A 82 -4.95 9.28 8.75
C THR A 82 -6.43 9.66 8.71
N TYR A 83 -7.05 9.60 7.52
CA TYR A 83 -8.42 10.02 7.22
C TYR A 83 -8.73 11.47 7.62
N SER A 84 -7.70 12.32 7.70
CA SER A 84 -7.81 13.77 7.89
C SER A 84 -7.49 14.53 6.61
N ALA A 85 -8.19 15.66 6.41
CA ALA A 85 -7.93 16.53 5.27
C ALA A 85 -6.67 17.38 5.52
N HIS A 86 -5.74 17.41 4.56
CA HIS A 86 -4.52 18.22 4.61
C HIS A 86 -3.69 18.01 5.88
N ASN A 87 -2.87 16.97 5.88
CA ASN A 87 -2.00 16.70 6.99
C ASN A 87 -0.83 17.70 7.06
N ALA A 88 -0.20 17.79 8.23
CA ALA A 88 1.00 18.60 8.42
C ALA A 88 2.15 18.10 7.53
N ASP A 89 3.12 18.98 7.25
CA ASP A 89 4.34 18.63 6.53
C ASP A 89 4.96 17.33 7.08
N GLY A 90 5.17 16.35 6.21
CA GLY A 90 5.67 15.02 6.57
C GLY A 90 4.59 13.95 6.79
N PHE A 91 3.31 14.27 6.59
CA PHE A 91 2.21 13.31 6.60
C PHE A 91 1.41 13.34 5.28
N PRO A 92 0.75 12.23 4.90
CA PRO A 92 0.83 10.90 5.51
C PRO A 92 2.24 10.30 5.36
N GLN A 93 2.65 9.51 6.35
CA GLN A 93 3.93 8.81 6.31
C GLN A 93 3.87 7.70 5.25
N TYR A 94 4.99 7.48 4.57
CA TYR A 94 5.07 6.44 3.56
C TYR A 94 6.44 5.79 3.48
N GLU A 95 6.43 4.55 3.02
CA GLU A 95 7.61 3.78 2.62
C GLU A 95 7.54 3.53 1.10
N GLU A 96 8.67 3.73 0.41
CA GLU A 96 8.80 3.48 -1.03
C GLU A 96 9.57 2.17 -1.28
N PHE A 97 9.06 1.35 -2.20
CA PHE A 97 9.69 0.09 -2.58
C PHE A 97 9.86 -0.02 -4.10
N ALA A 98 11.04 -0.47 -4.51
CA ALA A 98 11.40 -0.62 -5.91
C ALA A 98 10.81 -1.90 -6.56
N ASP A 99 10.39 -2.88 -5.76
CA ASP A 99 9.81 -4.12 -6.22
C ASP A 99 9.01 -4.85 -5.12
N LEU A 100 8.30 -5.91 -5.53
CA LEU A 100 7.48 -6.72 -4.64
C LEU A 100 8.27 -7.58 -3.66
N PHE A 101 9.56 -7.84 -3.90
CA PHE A 101 10.35 -8.60 -2.92
C PHE A 101 10.59 -7.75 -1.67
N ALA A 102 10.94 -6.48 -1.87
CA ALA A 102 11.08 -5.52 -0.77
C ALA A 102 9.75 -5.29 -0.02
N VAL A 103 8.63 -5.21 -0.76
CA VAL A 103 7.28 -5.11 -0.15
C VAL A 103 6.98 -6.35 0.70
N LYS A 104 7.21 -7.54 0.16
CA LYS A 104 6.95 -8.81 0.87
C LYS A 104 7.73 -8.89 2.17
N GLU A 105 9.04 -8.61 2.10
CA GLU A 105 9.93 -8.63 3.27
C GLU A 105 9.48 -7.64 4.34
N PHE A 106 9.08 -6.43 3.93
CA PHE A 106 8.60 -5.41 4.85
C PHE A 106 7.30 -5.84 5.55
N ILE A 107 6.27 -6.21 4.78
CA ILE A 107 4.97 -6.63 5.33
C ILE A 107 5.13 -7.83 6.27
N GLU A 108 5.91 -8.82 5.85
CA GLU A 108 6.16 -10.02 6.64
C GLU A 108 6.90 -9.71 7.95
N ARG A 109 7.93 -8.87 7.90
CA ARG A 109 8.65 -8.43 9.09
C ARG A 109 7.74 -7.69 10.05
N SER A 110 6.99 -6.69 9.57
CA SER A 110 6.06 -5.92 10.42
C SER A 110 4.99 -6.82 11.04
N TYR A 111 4.45 -7.78 10.29
CA TYR A 111 3.49 -8.74 10.83
C TYR A 111 4.09 -9.58 11.97
N ILE A 112 5.32 -10.07 11.81
CA ILE A 112 6.00 -10.83 12.87
C ILE A 112 6.27 -9.94 14.09
N GLU A 113 6.81 -8.74 13.90
CA GLU A 113 7.22 -7.86 15.00
C GLU A 113 6.03 -7.38 15.83
N ASP A 114 4.89 -7.12 15.20
CA ASP A 114 3.72 -6.53 15.86
C ASP A 114 2.71 -7.58 16.36
N TYR A 115 2.69 -8.80 15.79
CA TYR A 115 1.59 -9.76 16.02
C TYR A 115 2.03 -11.19 16.37
N MET A 116 3.33 -11.52 16.38
CA MET A 116 3.84 -12.85 16.74
C MET A 116 4.76 -12.81 17.97
#